data_AF-A0AA91YRR2-F1
#
_entry.id   AF-A0AA91YRR2-F1
#
_cell.length_a   1.000
_cell.length_b   1.000
_cell.length_c   1.000
_cell.angle_alpha   90.00
_cell.angle_beta   90.00
_cell.angle_gamma   90.00
#
_symmetry.space_group_name_H-M   'P 1'
#
loop_
_entity.id
_entity.type
_entity.pdbx_description
1 polymer ?
#
loop_
_entity_poly.entity_id
_entity_poly.type
_entity_poly.pdbx_seq_one_letter_code
_entity_poly.pdbx_strand_id
1 'polypeptide(L)'
;MSLVMIRLGQWQLHRLSGRREANNIIRTNHSKPPVEWSTLMGDHEVTPQQQWRPVTITGTFDTAHELQVRYRSNDDDNGSEIVTPIVTK
;
A
#
# COMPACT_ATOMS: atom_id res chain seq x y z
N MET A 1 -12.28 -22.02 31.46
CA MET A 1 -11.02 -21.47 30.87
C MET A 1 -10.73 -21.98 29.46
N SER A 2 -10.92 -23.28 29.15
CA SER A 2 -10.68 -23.86 27.81
C SER A 2 -11.48 -23.23 26.66
N LEU A 3 -12.75 -22.88 26.86
CA LEU A 3 -13.59 -22.27 25.81
C LEU A 3 -13.05 -20.92 25.31
N VAL A 4 -12.47 -20.12 26.20
CA VAL A 4 -11.87 -18.83 25.86
C VAL A 4 -10.62 -19.04 25.01
N MET A 5 -9.79 -20.03 25.36
CA MET A 5 -8.59 -20.39 24.59
C MET A 5 -8.93 -20.84 23.17
N ILE A 6 -9.97 -21.65 22.99
CA ILE A 6 -10.43 -22.11 21.67
C ILE A 6 -10.89 -20.91 20.81
N ARG A 7 -11.69 -20.01 21.38
CA ARG A 7 -12.16 -18.80 20.67
C ARG A 7 -11.01 -17.88 20.28
N LEU A 8 -10.03 -17.70 21.16
CA LEU A 8 -8.82 -16.93 20.86
C LEU A 8 -7.98 -17.60 19.76
N GLY A 9 -7.83 -18.93 19.79
CA GLY A 9 -7.16 -19.69 18.73
C GLY A 9 -7.84 -19.51 17.36
N GLN A 10 -9.17 -19.59 17.32
CA GLN A 10 -9.94 -19.31 16.10
C GLN A 10 -9.75 -17.88 15.61
N TRP A 11 -9.75 -16.89 16.50
CA TRP A 11 -9.49 -15.49 16.15
C TRP A 11 -8.08 -15.29 15.57
N GLN A 12 -7.06 -15.90 16.19
CA GLN A 12 -5.68 -15.85 15.69
C GLN A 12 -5.59 -16.44 14.27
N LEU A 13 -6.23 -17.60 14.03
CA LEU A 13 -6.25 -18.23 12.71
C LEU A 13 -6.98 -17.39 11.66
N HIS A 14 -8.12 -16.80 12.01
CA HIS A 14 -8.87 -15.91 11.12
C HIS A 14 -8.07 -14.64 10.77
N ARG A 15 -7.38 -14.05 11.75
CA ARG A 15 -6.49 -12.91 11.51
C ARG A 15 -5.31 -13.29 10.63
N LEU A 16 -4.74 -14.49 10.83
CA LEU A 16 -3.67 -15.02 10.00
C LEU A 16 -4.12 -15.24 8.55
N SER A 17 -5.32 -15.80 8.32
CA SER A 17 -5.84 -15.99 6.97
C SER A 17 -6.02 -14.66 6.25
N GLY A 18 -6.61 -13.66 6.91
CA GLY A 18 -6.77 -12.31 6.34
C GLY A 18 -5.42 -11.65 5.99
N ARG A 19 -4.41 -11.78 6.87
CA ARG A 19 -3.05 -11.28 6.59
C ARG A 19 -2.40 -11.99 5.40
N ARG A 20 -2.58 -13.31 5.27
CA ARG A 20 -2.04 -14.08 4.14
C ARG A 20 -2.67 -13.67 2.82
N GLU A 21 -3.98 -13.46 2.81
CA GLU A 21 -4.71 -12.99 1.63
C GLU A 21 -4.23 -11.61 1.20
N ALA A 22 -4.17 -10.65 2.13
CA ALA A 22 -3.65 -9.31 1.85
C ALA A 22 -2.20 -9.34 1.33
N ASN A 23 -1.31 -10.10 1.98
CA ASN A 23 0.08 -10.26 1.54
C ASN A 23 0.18 -10.90 0.16
N ASN A 24 -0.71 -11.83 -0.18
CA ASN A 24 -0.73 -12.45 -1.49
C ASN A 24 -1.11 -11.43 -2.57
N ILE A 25 -2.13 -10.59 -2.32
CA ILE A 25 -2.51 -9.49 -3.22
C ILE A 25 -1.32 -8.56 -3.46
N ILE A 26 -0.66 -8.11 -2.37
CA ILE A 26 0.52 -7.24 -2.45
C ILE A 26 1.59 -7.88 -3.33
N ARG A 27 1.99 -9.12 -3.01
CA ARG A 27 3.06 -9.82 -3.73
C ARG A 27 2.71 -10.02 -5.21
N THR A 28 1.50 -10.48 -5.50
CA THR A 28 1.04 -10.74 -6.88
C THR A 28 0.94 -9.47 -7.71
N ASN A 29 0.51 -8.35 -7.12
CA ASN A 29 0.39 -7.11 -7.85
C ASN A 29 1.72 -6.40 -8.02
N HIS A 30 2.57 -6.41 -7.00
CA HIS A 30 3.89 -5.80 -7.06
C HIS A 30 4.80 -6.50 -8.07
N SER A 31 4.60 -7.80 -8.33
CA SER A 31 5.37 -8.55 -9.34
C SER A 31 4.89 -8.35 -10.78
N LYS A 32 3.80 -7.61 -11.02
CA LYS A 32 3.30 -7.36 -12.37
C LYS A 32 4.14 -6.28 -13.06
N PRO A 33 4.22 -6.28 -14.40
CA PRO A 33 4.85 -5.19 -15.12
C PRO A 33 4.15 -3.86 -14.79
N PRO A 34 4.91 -2.76 -14.65
CA PRO A 34 4.34 -1.42 -14.51
C PRO A 34 3.43 -1.08 -15.69
N VAL A 35 2.34 -0.37 -15.40
CA VAL A 35 1.40 0.13 -16.42
C VAL A 35 1.28 1.64 -16.31
N GLU A 36 0.81 2.30 -17.37
CA GLU A 36 0.55 3.74 -17.32
C GLU A 36 -0.48 4.08 -16.24
N TRP A 37 -0.21 5.14 -15.47
CA TRP A 37 -1.06 5.62 -14.37
C TRP A 37 -2.53 5.75 -14.76
N SER A 38 -2.79 6.37 -15.91
CA SER A 38 -4.14 6.60 -16.46
C SER A 38 -4.92 5.32 -16.78
N THR A 39 -4.25 4.17 -16.88
CA THR A 39 -4.92 2.87 -17.12
C THR A 39 -5.54 2.29 -15.86
N LEU A 40 -5.00 2.64 -14.69
CA LEU A 40 -5.49 2.16 -13.38
C LEU A 40 -6.25 3.24 -12.61
N MET A 41 -5.95 4.51 -12.89
CA MET A 41 -6.52 5.66 -12.21
C MET A 41 -7.42 6.41 -13.21
N GLY A 42 -8.71 6.51 -12.88
CA GLY A 42 -9.75 7.15 -13.67
C GLY A 42 -11.02 7.37 -12.84
N ASP A 43 -12.18 7.51 -13.47
CA ASP A 43 -13.47 7.74 -12.80
C ASP A 43 -14.06 6.49 -12.11
N HIS A 44 -13.22 5.55 -11.70
CA HIS A 44 -13.64 4.36 -10.96
C HIS A 44 -12.80 4.22 -9.68
N GLU A 45 -13.40 3.60 -8.66
CA GLU A 45 -12.65 3.27 -7.45
C GLU A 45 -11.61 2.19 -7.73
N VAL A 46 -10.46 2.31 -7.07
CA VAL A 46 -9.42 1.28 -7.07
C VAL A 46 -9.86 0.16 -6.15
N THR A 47 -10.12 -1.02 -6.71
CA THR A 47 -10.52 -2.19 -5.94
C THR A 47 -9.38 -2.73 -5.08
N PRO A 48 -9.66 -3.45 -3.97
CA PRO A 48 -8.63 -4.09 -3.15
C PRO A 48 -7.66 -4.97 -3.97
N GLN A 49 -8.16 -5.61 -5.03
CA GLN A 49 -7.39 -6.48 -5.92
C GLN A 49 -6.49 -5.69 -6.88
N GLN A 50 -6.64 -4.38 -7.01
CA GLN A 50 -5.81 -3.50 -7.83
C GLN A 50 -4.76 -2.73 -7.00
N GLN A 51 -4.82 -2.81 -5.67
CA GLN A 51 -3.83 -2.17 -4.80
C GLN A 51 -2.41 -2.71 -5.04
N TRP A 52 -1.40 -1.88 -4.76
CA TRP A 52 0.02 -2.25 -4.88
C TRP A 52 0.46 -2.60 -6.30
N ARG A 53 -0.24 -2.08 -7.32
CA ARG A 53 0.18 -2.18 -8.72
C ARG A 53 1.26 -1.14 -9.03
N PRO A 54 2.40 -1.55 -9.60
CA PRO A 54 3.39 -0.59 -10.07
C PRO A 54 2.84 0.18 -11.27
N VAL A 55 3.13 1.47 -11.29
CA VAL A 55 2.65 2.42 -12.29
C VAL A 55 3.78 3.31 -12.79
N THR A 56 3.69 3.69 -14.05
CA THR A 56 4.52 4.74 -14.65
C THR A 56 3.67 5.98 -14.80
N ILE A 57 4.20 7.14 -14.37
CA ILE A 57 3.56 8.43 -14.51
C ILE A 57 4.59 9.45 -15.00
N THR A 58 4.20 10.29 -15.95
CA THR A 58 5.03 11.40 -16.44
C THR A 58 4.34 12.71 -16.12
N GLY A 59 5.02 13.58 -15.38
CA GLY A 59 4.45 14.86 -14.94
C GLY A 59 5.54 15.78 -14.40
N THR A 60 5.12 16.79 -13.64
CA THR A 60 6.04 17.72 -12.96
C THR A 60 5.90 17.56 -11.45
N PHE A 61 7.00 17.65 -10.72
CA PHE A 61 6.95 17.66 -9.26
C PHE A 61 6.36 18.98 -8.77
N ASP A 62 5.38 18.89 -7.88
CA ASP A 62 4.74 20.04 -7.25
C ASP A 62 5.33 20.27 -5.85
N THR A 63 6.40 21.08 -5.81
CA THR A 63 7.10 21.40 -4.56
C THR A 63 6.29 22.33 -3.65
N ALA A 64 5.20 22.94 -4.14
CA ALA A 64 4.34 23.77 -3.30
C ALA A 64 3.45 22.93 -2.37
N HIS A 65 3.21 21.65 -2.71
CA HIS A 65 2.36 20.73 -1.96
C HIS A 65 3.12 19.53 -1.40
N GLU A 66 4.37 19.75 -0.95
CA GLU A 66 5.16 18.71 -0.30
C GLU A 66 4.58 18.28 1.04
N LEU A 67 4.63 16.96 1.29
CA LEU A 67 4.09 16.36 2.50
C LEU A 67 5.21 15.66 3.27
N GLN A 68 5.33 15.98 4.56
CA GLN A 68 6.19 15.25 5.46
C GLN A 68 5.49 14.00 5.97
N VAL A 69 6.07 12.84 5.69
CA VAL A 69 5.58 11.56 6.20
C VAL A 69 6.10 11.38 7.63
N ARG A 70 5.17 11.38 8.59
CA ARG A 70 5.48 11.18 10.01
C ARG A 70 5.34 9.70 10.38
N TYR A 71 6.06 9.27 11.41
CA TYR A 71 6.01 7.91 11.97
C TYR A 71 6.50 6.79 11.04
N ARG A 72 7.38 7.11 10.09
CA ARG A 72 8.21 6.09 9.42
C ARG A 72 9.62 6.11 9.98
N SER A 73 10.15 4.91 10.23
CA SER A 73 11.57 4.73 10.50
C SER A 73 12.29 4.70 9.16
N ASN A 74 13.33 5.52 9.01
CA ASN A 74 14.21 5.48 7.84
C ASN A 74 15.45 4.66 8.21
N ASP A 75 15.23 3.36 8.46
CA ASP A 75 16.22 2.44 9.05
C ASP A 75 16.90 3.02 10.31
N ASP A 76 18.24 2.95 10.39
CA ASP A 76 19.07 3.45 11.49
C ASP A 76 19.38 4.96 11.39
N ASP A 77 18.97 5.62 10.29
CA ASP A 77 19.28 7.02 10.05
C ASP A 77 18.19 7.96 10.58
N ASN A 78 18.62 8.99 11.32
CA ASN A 78 17.75 10.08 11.71
C ASN A 78 17.44 10.95 10.48
N GLY A 79 16.23 10.80 9.94
CA GLY A 79 15.79 11.57 8.78
C GLY A 79 14.27 11.75 8.73
N SER A 80 13.83 12.74 7.96
CA SER A 80 12.42 12.94 7.62
C SER A 80 12.16 12.50 6.19
N GLU A 81 11.15 11.68 5.97
CA GLU A 81 10.69 11.32 4.62
C GLU A 81 9.75 12.43 4.10
N ILE A 82 10.11 13.02 2.95
CA ILE A 82 9.30 14.00 2.23
C ILE A 82 8.75 13.34 0.97
N VAL A 83 7.45 13.50 0.73
CA VAL A 83 6.78 13.06 -0.48
C VAL A 83 6.38 14.30 -1.27
N THR A 84 6.99 14.46 -2.45
CA THR A 84 6.63 15.50 -3.42
C THR A 84 5.68 14.89 -4.44
N PRO A 85 4.41 15.35 -4.51
CA PRO A 85 3.45 14.82 -5.47
C PRO A 85 3.87 15.16 -6.91
N ILE A 86 3.46 14.29 -7.84
CA ILE A 86 3.59 14.53 -9.28
C ILE A 86 2.25 15.00 -9.80
N VAL A 87 2.23 16.14 -10.49
CA VAL A 87 1.07 16.64 -11.22
C VAL A 87 1.19 16.30 -12.71
N THR A 88 0.14 15.69 -13.25
CA THR A 88 -0.03 15.43 -14.69
C THR A 88 -0.94 16.51 -15.27
N LYS A 89 -0.57 17.08 -16.42
CA LYS A 89 -1.42 18.05 -17.14
C LYS A 89 -2.68 17.40 -17.70
#